data_AF-A0ABD5S544-F1
#
_entry.id   AF-A0ABD5S544-F1
#
_cell.length_a   1.000
_cell.length_b   1.000
_cell.length_c   1.000
_cell.angle_alpha   90.00
_cell.angle_beta   90.00
_cell.angle_gamma   90.00
#
_symmetry.space_group_name_H-M   'P 1'
#
loop_
_entity.id
_entity.type
_entity.pdbx_description
1 polymer ?
#
loop_
_entity_poly.entity_id
_entity_poly.type
_entity_poly.pdbx_seq_one_letter_code
_entity_poly.pdbx_strand_id
1 'polypeptide(L)'
;ATHRERGGDPEVDVAYQLLQAFFEEDDAELDRLAAEYRSGDLLSGELKAHAAERISGFLEAHRERRPGGDLREAAEPYRLRGNERRQLRHDPLAE
;
A
#
# COMPACT_ATOMS: atom_id res chain seq x y z
N ALA A 1 7.31 -19.32 22.70
CA ALA A 1 6.12 -20.00 23.26
C ALA A 1 4.91 -19.07 23.23
N THR A 2 4.98 -17.88 23.82
CA THR A 2 3.83 -16.95 24.01
C THR A 2 2.95 -16.66 22.79
N HIS A 3 3.52 -16.44 21.60
CA HIS A 3 2.72 -16.14 20.41
C HIS A 3 1.90 -17.34 19.91
N ARG A 4 2.48 -18.55 19.95
CA ARG A 4 1.76 -19.76 19.55
C ARG A 4 0.61 -20.13 20.49
N GLU A 5 0.66 -19.64 21.72
CA GLU A 5 -0.37 -19.93 22.72
C GLU A 5 -1.45 -18.84 22.79
N ARG A 6 -1.11 -17.58 22.47
CA ARG A 6 -2.00 -16.42 22.65
C ARG A 6 -2.44 -15.77 21.35
N GLY A 7 -1.83 -16.14 20.23
CA GLY A 7 -2.03 -15.47 18.96
C GLY A 7 -1.45 -14.06 18.92
N GLY A 8 -1.63 -13.44 17.75
CA GLY A 8 -1.43 -12.02 17.49
C GLY A 8 -2.74 -11.32 17.19
N ASP A 9 -2.74 -9.99 17.30
CA ASP A 9 -3.89 -9.15 16.98
C ASP A 9 -3.65 -8.41 15.65
N PRO A 10 -4.34 -8.79 14.56
CA PRO A 10 -4.21 -8.12 13.26
C PRO A 10 -4.64 -6.65 13.28
N GLU A 11 -5.52 -6.23 14.18
CA GLU A 11 -6.04 -4.84 14.21
C GLU A 11 -4.99 -3.83 14.63
N VAL A 12 -3.94 -4.26 15.35
CA VAL A 12 -2.83 -3.41 15.80
C VAL A 12 -1.50 -3.77 15.14
N ASP A 13 -1.45 -4.85 14.37
CA ASP A 13 -0.23 -5.27 13.68
C ASP A 13 -0.03 -4.47 12.38
N VAL A 14 1.03 -3.65 12.36
CA VAL A 14 1.34 -2.78 11.23
C VAL A 14 1.61 -3.56 9.95
N ALA A 15 2.20 -4.76 10.02
CA ALA A 15 2.45 -5.54 8.80
C ALA A 15 1.13 -6.03 8.20
N TYR A 16 0.20 -6.49 9.04
CA TYR A 16 -1.14 -6.85 8.59
C TYR A 16 -1.91 -5.64 8.03
N GLN A 17 -1.89 -4.50 8.72
CA GLN A 17 -2.56 -3.28 8.25
C GLN A 17 -2.04 -2.80 6.89
N LEU A 18 -0.73 -2.88 6.64
CA LEU A 18 -0.15 -2.53 5.34
C LEU A 18 -0.60 -3.49 4.24
N LEU A 19 -0.62 -4.80 4.52
CA LEU A 19 -1.16 -5.80 3.59
C LEU A 19 -2.61 -5.46 3.24
N GLN A 20 -3.48 -5.34 4.25
CA GLN A 20 -4.90 -5.07 4.07
C GLN A 20 -5.18 -3.77 3.31
N ALA A 21 -4.45 -2.70 3.61
CA ALA A 21 -4.73 -1.40 3.03
C ALA A 21 -4.17 -1.24 1.60
N PHE A 22 -3.06 -1.91 1.27
CA PHE A 22 -2.28 -1.55 0.08
C PHE A 22 -1.63 -2.70 -0.69
N PHE A 23 -1.26 -3.80 -0.04
CA PHE A 23 -0.29 -4.75 -0.61
C PHE A 23 -0.79 -6.18 -0.79
N GLU A 24 -1.99 -6.51 -0.30
CA GLU A 24 -2.70 -7.73 -0.64
C GLU A 24 -4.05 -7.39 -1.27
N GLU A 25 -4.32 -7.97 -2.44
CA GLU A 25 -5.55 -7.74 -3.21
C GLU A 25 -6.56 -8.88 -3.04
N ASP A 26 -6.12 -10.04 -2.55
CA ASP A 26 -6.97 -11.20 -2.28
C ASP A 26 -7.51 -11.16 -0.85
N ASP A 27 -8.79 -10.81 -0.72
CA ASP A 27 -9.51 -10.81 0.56
C ASP A 27 -9.46 -12.18 1.27
N ALA A 28 -9.46 -13.30 0.52
CA ALA A 28 -9.39 -14.62 1.11
C ALA A 28 -8.02 -14.91 1.75
N GLU A 29 -6.95 -14.39 1.15
CA GLU A 29 -5.60 -14.47 1.71
C GLU A 29 -5.50 -13.61 2.98
N LEU A 30 -6.08 -12.41 2.97
CA LEU A 30 -6.15 -11.55 4.16
C LEU A 30 -6.91 -12.20 5.32
N ASP A 31 -8.03 -12.86 5.02
CA ASP A 31 -8.81 -13.60 6.02
C ASP A 31 -8.02 -14.79 6.58
N ARG A 32 -7.32 -15.52 5.71
CA ARG A 32 -6.44 -16.64 6.11
C ARG A 32 -5.33 -16.15 7.04
N LEU A 33 -4.58 -15.12 6.65
CA LEU A 33 -3.50 -14.56 7.45
C LEU A 33 -4.01 -14.05 8.79
N ALA A 34 -5.17 -13.39 8.83
CA ALA A 34 -5.76 -12.91 10.08
C ALA A 34 -6.17 -14.06 11.01
N ALA A 35 -6.75 -15.13 10.45
CA ALA A 35 -7.15 -16.31 11.22
C ALA A 35 -5.93 -17.03 11.81
N GLU A 36 -4.90 -17.30 10.99
CA GLU A 36 -3.67 -17.97 11.42
C GLU A 36 -2.86 -17.11 12.40
N TYR A 37 -2.89 -15.78 12.26
CA TYR A 37 -2.23 -14.89 13.20
C TYR A 37 -2.94 -14.90 14.56
N ARG A 38 -4.28 -14.82 14.58
CA ARG A 38 -5.09 -14.89 15.81
C ARG A 38 -5.00 -16.24 16.51
N SER A 39 -4.87 -17.34 15.79
CA SER A 39 -4.67 -18.66 16.40
C SER A 39 -3.25 -18.84 16.95
N GLY A 40 -2.28 -18.08 16.45
CA GLY A 40 -0.86 -18.20 16.79
C GLY A 40 -0.11 -19.19 15.91
N ASP A 41 -0.77 -19.77 14.89
CA ASP A 41 -0.16 -20.65 13.90
C ASP A 41 0.84 -19.89 13.02
N LEU A 42 0.51 -18.63 12.68
CA LEU A 42 1.40 -17.69 12.00
C LEU A 42 2.12 -16.82 13.03
N LEU A 43 3.45 -16.83 13.03
CA LEU A 43 4.27 -15.99 13.89
C LEU A 43 4.38 -14.56 13.34
N SER A 44 4.57 -13.57 14.21
CA SER A 44 4.80 -12.17 13.77
C SER A 44 5.97 -12.01 12.79
N GLY A 45 7.01 -12.84 12.92
CA GLY A 45 8.11 -12.84 11.96
C GLY A 45 7.71 -13.34 10.56
N GLU A 46 6.82 -14.34 10.50
CA GLU A 46 6.33 -14.91 9.24
C GLU A 46 5.34 -13.97 8.55
N LEU A 47 4.43 -13.36 9.31
CA LEU A 47 3.54 -12.30 8.82
C LEU A 47 4.34 -11.11 8.25
N LYS A 48 5.39 -10.67 8.96
CA LYS A 48 6.27 -9.60 8.49
C LYS A 48 7.06 -9.98 7.25
N ALA A 49 7.51 -11.23 7.14
CA ALA A 49 8.18 -11.73 5.95
C ALA A 49 7.25 -11.72 4.73
N HIS A 50 6.00 -12.18 4.91
CA HIS A 50 4.98 -12.10 3.87
C HIS A 50 4.71 -10.65 3.44
N ALA A 51 4.51 -9.73 4.40
CA ALA A 51 4.36 -8.31 4.09
C ALA A 51 5.57 -7.73 3.33
N ALA A 52 6.80 -8.05 3.76
CA ALA A 52 8.01 -7.59 3.11
C ALA A 52 8.12 -8.07 1.66
N GLU A 53 7.70 -9.29 1.36
CA GLU A 53 7.67 -9.83 0.00
C GLU A 53 6.70 -9.03 -0.89
N ARG A 54 5.45 -8.84 -0.45
CA ARG A 54 4.44 -8.09 -1.22
C ARG A 54 4.85 -6.64 -1.45
N ILE A 55 5.35 -5.98 -0.41
CA ILE A 55 5.84 -4.59 -0.48
C ILE A 55 7.04 -4.49 -1.44
N SER A 56 7.98 -5.44 -1.38
CA SER A 56 9.16 -5.42 -2.24
C SER A 56 8.77 -5.59 -3.71
N GLY A 57 7.88 -6.53 -4.02
CA GLY A 57 7.35 -6.70 -5.38
C GLY A 57 6.65 -5.45 -5.90
N PHE A 58 5.85 -4.77 -5.07
CA PHE A 58 5.25 -3.49 -5.42
C PHE A 58 6.31 -2.41 -5.73
N LEU A 59 7.33 -2.28 -4.87
CA LEU A 59 8.39 -1.28 -5.03
C LEU A 59 9.25 -1.53 -6.26
N GLU A 60 9.55 -2.79 -6.58
CA GLU A 60 10.25 -3.18 -7.80
C GLU A 60 9.45 -2.78 -9.03
N ALA A 61 8.18 -3.19 -9.11
CA ALA A 61 7.30 -2.82 -10.21
C ALA A 61 7.12 -1.29 -10.31
N HIS A 62 7.06 -0.58 -9.18
CA HIS A 62 7.01 0.88 -9.16
C HIS A 62 8.28 1.51 -9.75
N ARG A 63 9.46 0.98 -9.39
CA ARG A 63 10.74 1.46 -9.93
C ARG A 63 10.86 1.23 -11.42
N GLU A 64 10.36 0.11 -11.93
CA GLU A 64 10.34 -0.20 -13.37
C GLU A 64 9.42 0.76 -14.15
N ARG A 65 8.26 1.10 -13.60
CA ARG A 65 7.33 2.07 -14.22
C ARG A 65 7.85 3.50 -14.18
N ARG A 66 8.68 3.83 -13.18
CA ARG A 66 9.18 5.19 -13.01
C ARG A 66 10.16 5.50 -14.16
N PRO A 67 9.89 6.53 -14.98
CA PRO A 67 10.83 6.92 -16.02
C PRO A 67 12.17 7.31 -15.37
N GLY A 68 13.27 6.84 -15.96
CA GLY A 68 14.59 7.34 -15.61
C GLY A 68 14.74 8.82 -15.96
N GLY A 69 15.59 9.53 -15.24
CA GLY A 69 15.88 10.95 -15.50
C GLY A 69 15.21 11.93 -14.54
N ASP A 70 15.20 13.21 -14.91
CA ASP A 70 14.65 14.27 -14.08
C ASP A 70 13.12 14.23 -14.05
N LEU A 71 12.56 14.28 -12.83
CA LEU A 71 11.12 14.21 -12.64
C LEU A 71 10.38 15.41 -13.25
N ARG A 72 11.01 16.59 -13.34
CA ARG A 72 10.36 17.78 -13.90
C ARG A 72 10.21 17.63 -15.41
N GLU A 73 11.21 17.06 -16.09
CA GLU A 73 11.13 16.75 -17.51
C GLU A 73 10.04 15.72 -17.78
N ALA A 74 10.01 14.62 -17.01
CA ALA A 74 8.96 13.60 -17.13
C ALA A 74 7.55 14.14 -16.85
N ALA A 75 7.44 15.15 -15.97
CA ALA A 75 6.17 15.78 -15.61
C ALA A 75 5.72 16.88 -16.59
N GLU A 76 6.56 17.33 -17.52
CA GLU A 76 6.25 18.47 -18.40
C GLU A 76 4.98 18.27 -19.26
N PRO A 77 4.70 17.07 -19.83
CA PRO A 77 3.44 16.83 -20.53
C PRO A 77 2.20 16.97 -19.65
N TYR A 78 2.34 16.76 -18.33
CA TYR A 78 1.25 16.84 -17.35
C TYR A 78 1.16 18.22 -16.69
N ARG A 79 2.05 19.15 -17.04
CA ARG A 79 2.07 20.51 -16.51
C ARG A 79 0.91 21.32 -17.10
N LEU A 80 -0.07 21.65 -16.25
CA LEU A 80 -1.20 22.48 -16.65
C LEU A 80 -0.75 23.80 -17.28
N ARG A 81 -1.35 24.15 -18.42
CA ARG A 81 -1.20 25.43 -19.11
C ARG A 81 -2.02 26.52 -18.43
N GLY A 82 -1.70 27.79 -18.72
CA GLY A 82 -2.31 28.94 -18.03
C GLY A 82 -3.84 29.06 -18.17
N ASN A 83 -4.40 28.60 -19.30
CA ASN A 83 -5.84 28.49 -19.53
C ASN A 83 -6.49 27.37 -18.71
N GLU A 84 -5.89 26.19 -18.65
CA GLU A 84 -6.39 25.04 -17.88
C GLU A 84 -6.39 25.35 -16.37
N ARG A 85 -5.34 26.01 -15.87
CA ARG A 85 -5.29 26.48 -14.48
C ARG A 85 -6.38 27.49 -14.14
N ARG A 86 -6.82 28.30 -15.11
CA ARG A 86 -7.90 29.28 -14.92
C ARG A 86 -9.26 28.60 -14.90
N GLN A 87 -9.49 27.61 -15.75
CA GLN A 87 -10.73 26.83 -15.75
C GLN A 87 -10.93 26.04 -14.45
N LEU A 88 -9.87 25.44 -13.90
CA LEU A 88 -9.93 24.69 -12.64
C LEU A 88 -10.04 25.60 -11.39
N ARG A 89 -9.76 26.90 -11.53
CA ARG A 89 -9.95 27.90 -10.47
C ARG A 89 -11.30 28.59 -10.52
N HIS A 90 -12.12 28.30 -11.54
CA HIS A 90 -13.47 28.83 -11.59
C HIS A 90 -14.26 28.22 -10.43
N ASP A 91 -14.58 29.02 -9.42
CA ASP A 91 -15.48 28.64 -8.35
C ASP A 91 -16.90 28.51 -8.95
N PRO A 92 -17.47 27.30 -9.05
CA PRO A 92 -18.79 27.11 -9.64
C PRO A 92 -19.92 27.70 -8.79
N LEU A 93 -19.61 28.26 -7.61
CA LEU A 93 -20.56 28.91 -6.70
C LEU A 93 -20.35 30.44 -6.62
N ALA A 94 -19.49 31.01 -7.46
CA ALA A 94 -19.30 32.46 -7.55
C ALA A 94 -20.26 33.11 -8.56
N GLU A 95 -21.56 32.98 -8.33
CA GLU A 95 -22.62 33.90 -8.80
C GLU A 95 -23.73 33.99 -7.75
#